data_AF-A0A7S4MJJ9-F1
#
_entry.id   AF-A0A7S4MJJ9-F1
#
_cell.length_a   1.000
_cell.length_b   1.000
_cell.length_c   1.000
_cell.angle_alpha   90.00
_cell.angle_beta   90.00
_cell.angle_gamma   90.00
#
_symmetry.space_group_name_H-M   'P 1'
#
loop_
_entity.id
_entity.type
_entity.pdbx_description
1 polymer ?
#
loop_
_entity_poly.entity_id
_entity_poly.type
_entity_poly.pdbx_seq_one_letter_code
_entity_poly.pdbx_strand_id
1 'polypeptide(L)'
;LNACGLARGRGICKKTTLLVFPAPEAVELQRTVRTSSLPMGQEPESSQDNEGVGFVTRALACFPSGVGCIPRGPQAELHRKARGPHPAYPKRTPVADRAVPWSARTWRYKPNEFVHPAVVANASDVKPGGWADPATVIDRLTIERRGSYELQRLGLEWQYDTTTGRPLNPRGRTGMSNRGLLGKWGPNHAADPIVTRWNQNKPGQPLEVVVIERKDTGEWAIPGGMVDPGETVSATLRREFTEEAGNVPPS
;
A
#
# COMPACT_ATOMS: atom_id res chain seq x y z
N LEU A 1 2.17 26.18 -14.05
CA LEU A 1 1.14 25.13 -14.28
C LEU A 1 1.60 24.33 -15.49
N ASN A 2 1.72 23.00 -15.35
CA ASN A 2 2.35 22.04 -16.28
C ASN A 2 3.85 21.84 -16.04
N ALA A 3 4.19 20.75 -15.37
CA ALA A 3 5.39 19.99 -15.70
C ALA A 3 5.10 18.51 -15.40
N CYS A 4 5.25 17.68 -16.42
CA CYS A 4 5.00 16.25 -16.40
C CYS A 4 6.34 15.59 -16.73
N GLY A 5 6.93 14.88 -15.78
CA GLY A 5 8.11 14.05 -16.04
C GLY A 5 7.69 12.92 -16.97
N LEU A 6 8.39 12.78 -18.11
CA LEU A 6 8.26 11.59 -18.94
C LEU A 6 9.10 10.47 -18.34
N ALA A 7 8.46 9.46 -17.76
CA ALA A 7 9.07 8.14 -17.65
C ALA A 7 8.03 7.05 -18.02
N ARG A 8 8.33 6.31 -19.09
CA ARG A 8 7.65 5.08 -19.57
C ARG A 8 6.16 5.18 -19.94
N GLY A 9 5.77 6.27 -20.61
CA GLY A 9 4.59 6.26 -21.49
C GLY A 9 3.22 6.29 -20.80
N ARG A 10 3.16 6.57 -19.51
CA ARG A 10 1.91 6.83 -18.78
C ARG A 10 2.07 8.06 -17.91
N GLY A 11 2.24 9.23 -18.52
CA GLY A 11 2.18 10.48 -17.77
C GLY A 11 0.75 10.69 -17.27
N ILE A 12 0.45 10.31 -16.02
CA ILE A 12 -0.90 10.27 -15.45
C ILE A 12 -1.25 11.54 -14.66
N CYS A 13 -0.33 12.41 -14.22
CA CYS A 13 -0.71 13.60 -13.43
C CYS A 13 -0.90 14.91 -14.22
N LYS A 14 -1.99 15.66 -13.97
CA LYS A 14 -2.17 17.05 -14.47
C LYS A 14 -1.75 18.12 -13.47
N LYS A 15 -1.96 17.88 -12.16
CA LYS A 15 -1.84 18.89 -11.11
C LYS A 15 -1.42 18.25 -9.80
N THR A 16 -0.42 18.85 -9.17
CA THR A 16 -0.05 18.60 -7.78
C THR A 16 -0.63 19.71 -6.92
N THR A 17 -1.27 19.38 -5.81
CA THR A 17 -1.78 20.38 -4.85
C THR A 17 -1.66 19.88 -3.42
N LEU A 18 -1.99 20.75 -2.46
CA LEU A 18 -2.03 20.44 -1.04
C LEU A 18 -3.48 20.31 -0.58
N LEU A 19 -3.86 19.14 -0.07
CA LEU A 19 -5.11 19.00 0.68
C LEU A 19 -4.88 19.45 2.12
N VAL A 20 -5.78 20.28 2.64
CA VAL A 20 -5.71 20.86 3.98
C VAL A 20 -6.66 20.10 4.90
N PHE A 21 -6.13 19.58 6.00
CA PHE A 21 -6.90 18.99 7.09
C PHE A 21 -6.84 19.90 8.31
N PRO A 22 -7.97 20.24 8.95
CA PRO A 22 -7.94 21.03 10.17
C PRO A 22 -7.14 20.30 11.24
N ALA A 23 -6.34 21.04 12.03
CA ALA A 23 -5.72 20.44 13.21
C ALA A 23 -6.83 19.99 14.17
N PRO A 24 -6.70 18.83 14.84
CA PRO A 24 -7.60 18.50 15.92
C PRO A 24 -7.52 19.62 16.96
N GLU A 25 -8.68 20.11 17.42
CA GLU A 25 -8.74 21.00 18.59
C GLU A 25 -7.90 20.36 19.69
N ALA A 26 -6.93 21.10 20.19
CA ALA A 26 -6.01 20.60 21.21
C ALA A 26 -6.82 20.22 22.45
N VAL A 27 -7.13 18.92 22.60
CA VAL A 27 -7.41 18.37 23.92
C VAL A 27 -6.09 18.40 24.66
N GLU A 28 -5.96 19.40 25.53
CA GLU A 28 -4.83 19.60 26.42
C GLU A 28 -4.66 18.36 27.31
N LEU A 29 -3.85 17.40 26.84
CA LEU A 29 -3.31 16.34 27.66
C LEU A 29 -2.31 17.00 28.61
N GLN A 30 -2.80 17.39 29.78
CA GLN A 30 -1.99 17.90 30.89
C GLN A 30 -0.78 16.98 31.09
N ARG A 31 0.42 17.49 30.78
CA ARG A 31 1.67 16.84 31.14
C ARG A 31 1.80 16.88 32.66
N THR A 32 1.38 15.83 33.35
CA THR A 32 1.78 15.62 34.74
C THR A 32 3.26 15.21 34.75
N VAL A 33 4.15 16.21 34.83
CA VAL A 33 5.57 15.97 35.09
C VAL A 33 5.69 15.60 36.56
N ARG A 34 5.88 14.31 36.86
CA ARG A 34 6.41 13.89 38.16
C ARG A 34 7.91 14.13 38.15
N THR A 35 8.34 15.20 38.80
CA THR A 35 9.75 15.43 39.11
C THR A 35 10.21 14.45 40.19
N SER A 36 11.02 13.45 39.82
CA SER A 36 11.87 12.76 40.78
C SER A 36 13.23 13.47 40.81
N SER A 37 13.47 14.19 41.89
CA SER A 37 14.70 14.91 42.21
C SER A 37 15.86 13.95 42.48
N LEU A 38 16.97 14.10 41.74
CA LEU A 38 18.34 13.77 42.18
C LEU A 38 19.35 14.72 41.48
N PRO A 39 20.54 14.97 42.08
CA PRO A 39 21.08 16.33 42.21
C PRO A 39 22.13 16.77 41.16
N MET A 40 22.38 18.08 41.22
CA MET A 40 23.32 18.95 40.50
C MET A 40 24.63 18.34 39.99
N GLY A 41 24.99 18.73 38.76
CA GLY A 41 26.38 18.80 38.32
C GLY A 41 26.55 19.09 36.83
N GLN A 42 26.97 20.33 36.54
CA GLN A 42 27.71 20.79 35.35
C GLN A 42 26.97 21.04 34.02
N GLU A 43 26.83 22.33 33.70
CA GLU A 43 26.88 22.92 32.34
C GLU A 43 28.24 23.64 32.18
N PRO A 44 28.67 24.12 30.98
CA PRO A 44 28.00 24.11 29.66
C PRO A 44 28.93 23.63 28.50
N GLU A 45 28.36 23.41 27.31
CA GLU A 45 28.83 24.12 26.09
C GLU A 45 27.86 23.92 24.91
N SER A 46 27.66 25.03 24.19
CA SER A 46 26.76 25.21 23.05
C SER A 46 27.32 24.64 21.75
N SER A 47 26.50 23.93 20.98
CA SER A 47 26.66 23.86 19.53
C SER A 47 25.31 23.74 18.83
N GLN A 48 25.16 24.58 17.82
CA GLN A 48 24.02 24.67 16.91
C GLN A 48 24.02 23.48 15.93
N ASP A 49 22.88 23.31 15.26
CA ASP A 49 22.65 22.54 14.03
C ASP A 49 22.39 21.02 14.16
N ASN A 50 21.12 20.63 14.04
CA ASN A 50 20.57 20.17 12.76
C ASN A 50 19.10 19.74 12.91
N GLU A 51 18.29 20.14 11.92
CA GLU A 51 16.92 19.69 11.73
C GLU A 51 16.88 18.17 11.50
N GLY A 52 16.56 17.43 12.56
CA GLY A 52 16.30 16.00 12.49
C GLY A 52 14.84 15.73 12.11
N VAL A 53 14.62 15.25 10.89
CA VAL A 53 13.38 14.60 10.46
C VAL A 53 13.11 13.41 11.39
N GLY A 54 12.23 13.60 12.37
CA GLY A 54 11.88 12.57 13.35
C GLY A 54 10.86 11.59 12.77
N PHE A 55 11.30 10.36 12.47
CA PHE A 55 10.41 9.23 12.22
C PHE A 55 9.82 8.74 13.56
N VAL A 56 8.51 8.96 13.78
CA VAL A 56 7.81 8.40 14.94
C VAL A 56 7.18 7.07 14.56
N THR A 57 7.87 5.98 14.84
CA THR A 57 7.28 4.62 14.80
C THR A 57 6.70 4.33 16.18
N ARG A 58 5.38 4.51 16.35
CA ARG A 58 4.70 4.15 17.61
C ARG A 58 4.23 2.70 17.56
N ALA A 59 5.05 1.79 18.10
CA ALA A 59 4.64 0.42 18.37
C ALA A 59 3.85 0.38 19.70
N LEU A 60 2.58 0.01 19.65
CA LEU A 60 1.78 -0.31 20.83
C LEU A 60 2.08 -1.76 21.23
N ALA A 61 2.82 -1.94 22.33
CA ALA A 61 2.99 -3.24 22.98
C ALA A 61 1.89 -3.45 24.04
N CYS A 62 1.14 -4.55 23.94
CA CYS A 62 0.24 -5.03 24.99
C CYS A 62 0.92 -6.17 25.76
N PHE A 63 0.94 -6.08 27.09
CA PHE A 63 1.34 -7.18 27.98
C PHE A 63 0.15 -8.12 28.28
N PRO A 64 0.41 -9.42 28.59
CA PRO A 64 -0.63 -10.43 28.69
C PRO A 64 -1.13 -10.61 30.14
N SER A 65 -2.41 -10.96 30.29
CA SER A 65 -2.84 -11.82 31.39
C SER A 65 -4.21 -12.46 31.09
N GLY A 66 -4.25 -13.78 31.30
CA GLY A 66 -5.38 -14.44 31.98
C GLY A 66 -6.61 -14.82 31.16
N VAL A 67 -6.62 -16.07 30.68
CA VAL A 67 -7.76 -17.01 30.62
C VAL A 67 -9.09 -16.54 29.99
N GLY A 68 -9.40 -17.13 28.82
CA GLY A 68 -10.71 -17.74 28.64
C GLY A 68 -11.83 -16.93 27.99
N CYS A 69 -11.54 -16.17 26.94
CA CYS A 69 -12.49 -15.93 25.86
C CYS A 69 -11.67 -16.00 24.58
N ILE A 70 -11.95 -16.96 23.67
CA ILE A 70 -11.40 -16.88 22.31
C ILE A 70 -11.96 -15.56 21.76
N PRO A 71 -11.15 -14.50 21.61
CA PRO A 71 -11.64 -13.34 20.92
C PRO A 71 -11.88 -13.86 19.51
N ARG A 72 -13.12 -13.79 19.02
CA ARG A 72 -13.30 -13.78 17.57
C ARG A 72 -12.54 -12.54 17.13
N GLY A 73 -11.29 -12.72 16.74
CA GLY A 73 -10.47 -11.68 16.17
C GLY A 73 -11.32 -10.98 15.12
N PRO A 74 -11.19 -9.64 14.97
CA PRO A 74 -12.04 -8.89 14.06
C PRO A 74 -12.12 -9.65 12.74
N GLN A 75 -13.31 -10.13 12.38
CA GLN A 75 -13.49 -10.83 11.10
C GLN A 75 -12.94 -9.88 10.05
N ALA A 76 -11.86 -10.31 9.38
CA ALA A 76 -11.18 -9.45 8.45
C ALA A 76 -12.22 -8.91 7.46
N GLU A 77 -12.35 -7.59 7.38
CA GLU A 77 -13.37 -6.94 6.56
C GLU A 77 -13.34 -7.54 5.15
N LEU A 78 -14.51 -7.90 4.63
CA LEU A 78 -14.60 -8.55 3.32
C LEU A 78 -14.15 -7.60 2.22
N HIS A 79 -13.30 -8.10 1.33
CA HIS A 79 -12.75 -7.34 0.21
C HIS A 79 -13.81 -7.08 -0.90
N ARG A 80 -14.71 -6.11 -0.68
CA ARG A 80 -15.80 -5.80 -1.63
C ARG A 80 -15.29 -5.31 -2.98
N LYS A 81 -14.31 -4.40 -3.01
CA LYS A 81 -13.72 -3.86 -4.26
C LYS A 81 -13.16 -4.97 -5.17
N ALA A 82 -12.46 -5.96 -4.61
CA ALA A 82 -11.87 -7.06 -5.37
C ALA A 82 -12.90 -8.08 -5.91
N ARG A 83 -14.17 -7.97 -5.52
CA ARG A 83 -15.30 -8.76 -6.07
C ARG A 83 -16.23 -7.93 -6.95
N GLY A 84 -16.00 -6.61 -7.02
CA GLY A 84 -16.80 -5.68 -7.81
C GLY A 84 -16.46 -5.66 -9.30
N PRO A 85 -17.21 -4.87 -10.09
CA PRO A 85 -16.91 -4.65 -11.50
C PRO A 85 -15.57 -3.95 -11.67
N HIS A 86 -14.93 -4.14 -12.83
CA HIS A 86 -13.70 -3.46 -13.20
C HIS A 86 -13.74 -3.15 -14.70
N PRO A 87 -13.38 -1.92 -15.13
CA PRO A 87 -13.61 -1.46 -16.51
C PRO A 87 -12.85 -2.29 -17.55
N ALA A 88 -11.68 -2.82 -17.20
CA ALA A 88 -10.87 -3.62 -18.12
C ALA A 88 -11.09 -5.14 -18.00
N TYR A 89 -11.96 -5.62 -17.09
CA TYR A 89 -12.09 -7.06 -16.80
C TYR A 89 -13.46 -7.59 -17.24
N PRO A 90 -13.55 -8.88 -17.62
CA PRO A 90 -14.84 -9.52 -17.77
C PRO A 90 -15.58 -9.57 -16.44
N LYS A 91 -16.90 -9.75 -16.51
CA LYS A 91 -17.75 -9.94 -15.32
C LYS A 91 -17.20 -11.07 -14.47
N ARG A 92 -17.06 -10.85 -13.15
CA ARG A 92 -16.63 -11.87 -12.19
C ARG A 92 -17.74 -12.88 -11.92
N THR A 93 -17.35 -14.10 -11.59
CA THR A 93 -18.28 -15.09 -11.01
C THR A 93 -18.78 -14.56 -9.66
N PRO A 94 -20.10 -14.51 -9.41
CA PRO A 94 -20.62 -14.03 -8.13
C PRO A 94 -20.10 -14.86 -6.95
N VAL A 95 -19.63 -14.18 -5.90
CA VAL A 95 -19.18 -14.81 -4.65
C VAL A 95 -19.95 -14.19 -3.49
N ALA A 96 -20.89 -14.95 -2.92
CA ALA A 96 -21.61 -14.55 -1.71
C ALA A 96 -20.63 -14.38 -0.53
N ASP A 97 -20.93 -13.49 0.40
CA ASP A 97 -20.06 -13.15 1.54
C ASP A 97 -19.65 -14.41 2.35
N ARG A 98 -20.58 -15.33 2.61
CA ARG A 98 -20.32 -16.62 3.28
C ARG A 98 -19.37 -17.57 2.53
N ALA A 99 -19.18 -17.34 1.23
CA ALA A 99 -18.35 -18.17 0.36
C ALA A 99 -16.98 -17.54 0.08
N VAL A 100 -16.70 -16.33 0.61
CA VAL A 100 -15.42 -15.65 0.42
C VAL A 100 -14.25 -16.42 1.05
N PRO A 101 -14.30 -16.86 2.32
CA PRO A 101 -13.17 -17.57 2.93
C PRO A 101 -12.86 -18.87 2.20
N TRP A 102 -11.58 -19.17 1.97
CA TRP A 102 -11.17 -20.40 1.26
C TRP A 102 -11.66 -21.67 1.96
N SER A 103 -11.75 -21.65 3.29
CA SER A 103 -12.31 -22.73 4.12
C SER A 103 -13.79 -23.03 3.88
N ALA A 104 -14.55 -22.10 3.28
CA ALA A 104 -15.95 -22.33 2.95
C ALA A 104 -16.09 -23.39 1.84
N ARG A 105 -16.92 -24.41 2.10
CA ARG A 105 -17.20 -25.48 1.12
C ARG A 105 -17.94 -24.93 -0.09
N THR A 106 -17.30 -24.99 -1.26
CA THR A 106 -17.83 -24.46 -2.53
C THR A 106 -17.53 -25.39 -3.70
N TRP A 107 -18.16 -26.56 -3.70
CA TRP A 107 -17.98 -27.63 -4.70
C TRP A 107 -18.23 -27.22 -6.16
N ARG A 108 -18.84 -26.05 -6.40
CA ARG A 108 -19.12 -25.49 -7.73
C ARG A 108 -18.44 -24.15 -7.99
N TYR A 109 -17.48 -23.73 -7.16
CA TYR A 109 -16.77 -22.48 -7.41
C TYR A 109 -15.86 -22.64 -8.63
N LYS A 110 -16.30 -22.07 -9.75
CA LYS A 110 -15.55 -22.00 -11.00
C LYS A 110 -15.36 -20.52 -11.36
N PRO A 111 -14.26 -19.89 -10.90
CA PRO A 111 -13.99 -18.50 -11.22
C PRO A 111 -13.70 -18.33 -12.72
N ASN A 112 -14.04 -17.18 -13.26
CA ASN A 112 -13.64 -16.82 -14.61
C ASN A 112 -12.12 -16.68 -14.70
N GLU A 113 -11.50 -17.33 -15.67
CA GLU A 113 -10.07 -17.22 -15.94
C GLU A 113 -9.80 -15.95 -16.76
N PHE A 114 -8.93 -15.05 -16.28
CA PHE A 114 -8.59 -13.87 -17.06
C PHE A 114 -7.17 -13.35 -16.82
N VAL A 115 -6.44 -13.14 -17.92
CA VAL A 115 -5.18 -12.38 -17.96
C VAL A 115 -5.31 -11.31 -19.04
N HIS A 116 -4.95 -10.08 -18.71
CA HIS A 116 -5.06 -8.96 -19.64
C HIS A 116 -3.97 -9.08 -20.72
N PRO A 117 -4.25 -8.75 -22.00
CA PRO A 117 -3.25 -8.84 -23.08
C PRO A 117 -1.94 -8.10 -22.81
N ALA A 118 -2.00 -6.95 -22.11
CA ALA A 118 -0.82 -6.20 -21.71
C ALA A 118 0.12 -6.98 -20.76
N VAL A 119 -0.43 -7.85 -19.90
CA VAL A 119 0.37 -8.72 -19.02
C VAL A 119 1.08 -9.78 -19.84
N VAL A 120 0.37 -10.39 -20.79
CA VAL A 120 0.94 -11.40 -21.71
C VAL A 120 2.06 -10.79 -22.57
N ALA A 121 1.81 -9.62 -23.16
CA ALA A 121 2.77 -8.93 -24.03
C ALA A 121 4.01 -8.38 -23.30
N ASN A 122 3.97 -8.28 -21.97
CA ASN A 122 5.10 -7.83 -21.15
C ASN A 122 5.57 -8.91 -20.16
N ALA A 123 5.24 -10.18 -20.41
CA ALA A 123 5.82 -11.28 -19.67
C ALA A 123 7.34 -11.34 -19.93
N SER A 124 8.13 -11.60 -18.89
CA SER A 124 9.59 -11.52 -18.95
C SER A 124 10.24 -12.55 -19.88
N ASP A 125 9.53 -13.64 -20.19
CA ASP A 125 9.90 -14.66 -21.17
C ASP A 125 9.48 -14.31 -22.61
N VAL A 126 8.58 -13.33 -22.77
CA VAL A 126 8.10 -12.84 -24.07
C VAL A 126 8.83 -11.58 -24.50
N LYS A 127 9.09 -10.67 -23.56
CA LYS A 127 9.70 -9.36 -23.82
C LYS A 127 10.91 -9.15 -22.91
N PRO A 128 12.11 -8.92 -23.46
CA PRO A 128 13.27 -8.49 -22.68
C PRO A 128 12.93 -7.24 -21.85
N GLY A 129 13.17 -7.29 -20.55
CA GLY A 129 12.77 -6.22 -19.62
C GLY A 129 11.26 -6.13 -19.35
N GLY A 130 10.50 -7.18 -19.69
CA GLY A 130 9.09 -7.31 -19.34
C GLY A 130 8.87 -7.30 -17.83
N TRP A 131 7.83 -6.57 -17.38
CA TRP A 131 7.51 -6.40 -15.96
C TRP A 131 6.65 -7.54 -15.40
N ALA A 132 6.00 -8.33 -16.24
CA ALA A 132 5.13 -9.43 -15.81
C ALA A 132 5.90 -10.75 -15.67
N ASP A 133 5.47 -11.59 -14.73
CA ASP A 133 5.99 -12.96 -14.63
C ASP A 133 5.57 -13.79 -15.88
N PRO A 134 6.24 -14.91 -16.17
CA PRO A 134 5.81 -15.86 -17.19
C PRO A 134 4.35 -16.33 -17.03
N ALA A 135 3.78 -16.85 -18.12
CA ALA A 135 2.44 -17.43 -18.10
C ALA A 135 2.35 -18.67 -17.20
N THR A 136 3.41 -19.48 -17.20
CA THR A 136 3.62 -20.55 -16.24
C THR A 136 3.88 -19.96 -14.85
N VAL A 137 3.34 -20.60 -13.82
CA VAL A 137 3.59 -20.18 -12.44
C VAL A 137 5.07 -20.41 -12.16
N ILE A 138 5.76 -19.34 -11.77
CA ILE A 138 7.14 -19.43 -11.26
C ILE A 138 7.18 -20.24 -9.97
N ASP A 139 8.35 -20.70 -9.56
CA ASP A 139 8.47 -21.52 -8.35
C ASP A 139 7.94 -20.79 -7.09
N ARG A 140 7.40 -21.57 -6.15
CA ARG A 140 6.79 -21.04 -4.92
C ARG A 140 7.78 -20.22 -4.10
N LEU A 141 9.04 -20.63 -4.05
CA LEU A 141 10.07 -19.93 -3.28
C LEU A 141 10.29 -18.52 -3.82
N THR A 142 10.26 -18.32 -5.14
CA THR A 142 10.32 -16.97 -5.74
C THR A 142 9.11 -16.11 -5.38
N ILE A 143 7.90 -16.67 -5.36
CA ILE A 143 6.69 -15.96 -4.95
C ILE A 143 6.76 -15.58 -3.46
N GLU A 144 7.19 -16.51 -2.61
CA GLU A 144 7.25 -16.33 -1.16
C GLU A 144 8.32 -15.33 -0.74
N ARG A 145 9.50 -15.36 -1.39
CA ARG A 145 10.59 -14.40 -1.19
C ARG A 145 10.19 -12.97 -1.52
N ARG A 146 9.21 -12.77 -2.42
CA ARG A 146 8.65 -11.43 -2.70
C ARG A 146 7.96 -10.83 -1.47
N GLY A 147 7.51 -11.67 -0.54
CA GLY A 147 6.85 -11.25 0.70
C GLY A 147 5.44 -10.73 0.47
N SER A 148 4.61 -10.81 1.51
CA SER A 148 3.23 -10.33 1.50
C SER A 148 2.91 -9.61 2.80
N TYR A 149 2.73 -8.30 2.71
CA TYR A 149 2.29 -7.49 3.85
C TYR A 149 0.92 -7.95 4.37
N GLU A 150 0.03 -8.41 3.48
CA GLU A 150 -1.31 -8.85 3.90
C GLU A 150 -1.27 -10.19 4.64
N LEU A 151 -0.42 -11.14 4.23
CA LEU A 151 -0.23 -12.39 4.98
C LEU A 151 0.35 -12.10 6.36
N GLN A 152 1.38 -11.25 6.43
CA GLN A 152 1.97 -10.82 7.70
C GLN A 152 0.94 -10.13 8.61
N ARG A 153 0.17 -9.20 8.06
CA ARG A 153 -0.87 -8.44 8.79
C ARG A 153 -1.99 -9.35 9.32
N LEU A 154 -2.32 -10.42 8.60
CA LEU A 154 -3.37 -11.37 8.99
C LEU A 154 -2.83 -12.56 9.82
N GLY A 155 -1.51 -12.71 9.96
CA GLY A 155 -0.90 -13.88 10.59
C GLY A 155 -1.23 -15.19 9.85
N LEU A 156 -1.31 -15.14 8.52
CA LEU A 156 -1.65 -16.29 7.68
C LEU A 156 -0.43 -16.85 6.95
N GLU A 157 -0.45 -18.15 6.71
CA GLU A 157 0.52 -18.83 5.85
C GLU A 157 0.13 -18.75 4.36
N TRP A 158 1.11 -18.96 3.50
CA TRP A 158 0.89 -19.08 2.07
C TRP A 158 -0.02 -20.27 1.75
N GLN A 159 -1.03 -20.03 0.92
CA GLN A 159 -1.91 -21.07 0.40
C GLN A 159 -1.84 -21.08 -1.11
N TYR A 160 -1.86 -22.28 -1.69
CA TYR A 160 -1.81 -22.50 -3.12
C TYR A 160 -2.98 -23.39 -3.54
N ASP A 161 -3.51 -23.11 -4.72
CA ASP A 161 -4.47 -23.99 -5.37
C ASP A 161 -3.78 -25.34 -5.65
N THR A 162 -4.36 -26.44 -5.16
CA THR A 162 -3.78 -27.78 -5.29
C THR A 162 -3.80 -28.32 -6.71
N THR A 163 -4.67 -27.78 -7.57
CA THR A 163 -4.82 -28.21 -8.96
C THR A 163 -3.90 -27.42 -9.87
N THR A 164 -3.87 -26.09 -9.72
CA THR A 164 -3.11 -25.21 -10.63
C THR A 164 -1.76 -24.77 -10.08
N GLY A 165 -1.48 -24.99 -8.79
CA GLY A 165 -0.27 -24.52 -8.13
C GLY A 165 -0.17 -23.00 -7.95
N ARG A 166 -1.25 -22.25 -8.24
CA ARG A 166 -1.28 -20.78 -8.21
C ARG A 166 -1.49 -20.29 -6.77
N PRO A 167 -0.90 -19.14 -6.36
CA PRO A 167 -1.14 -18.59 -5.02
C PRO A 167 -2.61 -18.16 -4.86
N LEU A 168 -3.19 -18.45 -3.70
CA LEU A 168 -4.53 -18.01 -3.33
C LEU A 168 -4.47 -16.63 -2.69
N ASN A 169 -5.47 -15.78 -3.00
CA ASN A 169 -5.58 -14.47 -2.36
C ASN A 169 -5.82 -14.66 -0.85
N PRO A 170 -4.98 -14.08 0.05
CA PRO A 170 -5.12 -14.26 1.49
C PRO A 170 -6.45 -13.77 2.06
N ARG A 171 -7.14 -12.89 1.34
CA ARG A 171 -8.47 -12.36 1.73
C ARG A 171 -9.65 -13.22 1.26
N GLY A 172 -9.42 -14.22 0.41
CA GLY A 172 -10.46 -15.13 -0.06
C GLY A 172 -10.79 -15.03 -1.56
N ARG A 173 -11.91 -15.65 -1.93
CA ARG A 173 -12.39 -15.77 -3.32
C ARG A 173 -12.83 -14.44 -3.90
N THR A 174 -12.34 -14.14 -5.11
CA THR A 174 -12.63 -12.89 -5.84
C THR A 174 -13.59 -13.07 -7.02
N GLY A 175 -13.96 -14.32 -7.36
CA GLY A 175 -14.77 -14.61 -8.56
C GLY A 175 -14.00 -14.60 -9.87
N MET A 176 -12.66 -14.53 -9.83
CA MET A 176 -11.78 -14.58 -11.00
C MET A 176 -10.46 -15.25 -10.63
N SER A 177 -9.89 -16.04 -11.55
CA SER A 177 -8.56 -16.64 -11.45
C SER A 177 -7.61 -16.01 -12.47
N ASN A 178 -6.33 -16.41 -12.45
CA ASN A 178 -5.23 -15.74 -13.14
C ASN A 178 -4.96 -14.33 -12.58
N ARG A 179 -4.22 -13.51 -13.35
CA ARG A 179 -3.60 -12.28 -12.84
C ARG A 179 -4.37 -11.01 -13.17
N GLY A 180 -5.37 -11.06 -14.06
CA GLY A 180 -5.99 -9.84 -14.58
C GLY A 180 -4.94 -8.93 -15.20
N LEU A 181 -4.84 -7.68 -14.73
CA LEU A 181 -3.83 -6.69 -15.14
C LEU A 181 -2.55 -6.71 -14.30
N LEU A 182 -2.48 -7.53 -13.25
CA LEU A 182 -1.32 -7.60 -12.37
C LEU A 182 -0.20 -8.42 -13.03
N GLY A 183 1.04 -7.97 -12.88
CA GLY A 183 2.18 -8.60 -13.56
C GLY A 183 2.63 -9.87 -12.84
N LYS A 184 2.62 -9.82 -11.52
CA LYS A 184 3.22 -10.82 -10.65
C LYS A 184 2.21 -11.86 -10.19
N TRP A 185 2.64 -13.12 -10.10
CA TRP A 185 1.88 -14.13 -9.37
C TRP A 185 1.94 -13.84 -7.87
N GLY A 186 0.79 -13.75 -7.19
CA GLY A 186 0.73 -13.39 -5.77
C GLY A 186 0.83 -11.87 -5.55
N PRO A 187 1.60 -11.39 -4.55
CA PRO A 187 1.68 -9.97 -4.23
C PRO A 187 2.27 -9.12 -5.37
N ASN A 188 1.66 -7.96 -5.58
CA ASN A 188 2.14 -6.90 -6.49
C ASN A 188 2.29 -5.64 -5.63
N HIS A 189 3.53 -5.28 -5.30
CA HIS A 189 3.81 -4.21 -4.34
C HIS A 189 3.70 -2.83 -4.97
N ALA A 190 3.16 -1.89 -4.19
CA ALA A 190 3.10 -0.47 -4.50
C ALA A 190 3.58 0.32 -3.28
N ALA A 191 4.00 1.55 -3.50
CA ALA A 191 4.45 2.47 -2.46
C ALA A 191 3.77 3.83 -2.64
N ASP A 192 3.16 4.32 -1.57
CA ASP A 192 2.39 5.57 -1.55
C ASP A 192 3.04 6.58 -0.58
N PRO A 193 3.85 7.54 -1.06
CA PRO A 193 4.50 8.53 -0.21
C PRO A 193 3.48 9.54 0.31
N ILE A 194 3.26 9.54 1.62
CA ILE A 194 2.46 10.57 2.30
C ILE A 194 3.41 11.67 2.77
N VAL A 195 3.50 12.75 1.99
CA VAL A 195 4.29 13.93 2.34
C VAL A 195 3.38 14.96 2.98
N THR A 196 3.72 15.37 4.19
CA THR A 196 2.92 16.29 5.00
C THR A 196 3.71 17.50 5.46
N ARG A 197 3.05 18.63 5.67
CA ARG A 197 3.59 19.79 6.41
C ARG A 197 2.53 20.44 7.28
N TRP A 198 2.94 21.12 8.34
CA TRP A 198 2.05 22.02 9.08
C TRP A 198 2.07 23.41 8.44
N ASN A 199 0.90 23.98 8.15
CA ASN A 199 0.82 25.33 7.60
C ASN A 199 0.79 26.37 8.72
N GLN A 200 1.97 26.86 9.11
CA GLN A 200 2.15 27.87 10.16
C GLN A 200 1.47 29.22 9.84
N ASN A 201 1.16 29.50 8.57
CA ASN A 201 0.57 30.77 8.13
C ASN A 201 -0.97 30.80 8.25
N LYS A 202 -1.60 29.70 8.68
CA LYS A 202 -3.05 29.62 8.86
C LYS A 202 -3.40 29.43 10.34
N PRO A 203 -4.45 30.10 10.85
CA PRO A 203 -4.95 29.84 12.20
C PRO A 203 -5.22 28.36 12.42
N GLY A 204 -4.84 27.86 13.60
CA GLY A 204 -4.94 26.44 13.92
C GLY A 204 -3.91 25.55 13.26
N GLN A 205 -2.94 26.09 12.50
CA GLN A 205 -1.81 25.36 11.90
C GLN A 205 -2.24 24.02 11.27
N PRO A 206 -3.11 24.01 10.25
CA PRO A 206 -3.65 22.78 9.69
C PRO A 206 -2.56 21.90 9.02
N LEU A 207 -2.80 20.60 8.98
CA LEU A 207 -1.94 19.64 8.30
C LEU A 207 -2.23 19.69 6.80
N GLU A 208 -1.20 19.87 5.98
CA GLU A 208 -1.29 19.84 4.53
C GLU A 208 -0.61 18.57 4.00
N VAL A 209 -1.25 17.91 3.04
CA VAL A 209 -0.76 16.67 2.41
C VAL A 209 -0.63 16.86 0.91
N VAL A 210 0.48 16.41 0.33
CA VAL A 210 0.68 16.42 -1.12
C VAL A 210 -0.20 15.38 -1.79
N VAL A 211 -0.99 15.81 -2.78
CA VAL A 211 -1.80 14.94 -3.62
C VAL A 211 -1.66 15.30 -5.10
N ILE A 212 -2.04 14.36 -5.95
CA ILE A 212 -2.10 14.50 -7.41
C ILE A 212 -3.52 14.27 -7.92
N GLU A 213 -3.89 14.97 -8.98
CA GLU A 213 -5.10 14.68 -9.75
C GLU A 213 -4.75 13.76 -10.92
N ARG A 214 -5.32 12.56 -10.92
CA ARG A 214 -5.08 11.57 -11.98
C ARG A 214 -5.78 11.99 -13.28
N LYS A 215 -5.09 11.85 -14.42
CA LYS A 215 -5.59 12.17 -15.77
C LYS A 215 -6.69 11.24 -16.25
N ASP A 216 -6.63 9.99 -15.85
CA ASP A 216 -7.53 8.95 -16.32
C ASP A 216 -8.90 9.03 -15.65
N THR A 217 -8.95 9.37 -14.36
CA THR A 217 -10.19 9.41 -13.58
C THR A 217 -10.61 10.81 -13.12
N GLY A 218 -9.70 11.77 -13.06
CA GLY A 218 -9.93 13.07 -12.41
C GLY A 218 -9.97 12.99 -10.88
N GLU A 219 -9.65 11.84 -10.30
CA GLU A 219 -9.65 11.65 -8.85
C GLU A 219 -8.35 12.14 -8.21
N TRP A 220 -8.46 12.69 -7.01
CA TRP A 220 -7.31 13.02 -6.17
C TRP A 220 -6.74 11.76 -5.52
N ALA A 221 -5.43 11.60 -5.58
CA ALA A 221 -4.71 10.45 -5.05
C ALA A 221 -3.36 10.86 -4.43
N ILE A 222 -2.81 9.98 -3.60
CA ILE A 222 -1.42 10.07 -3.14
C ILE A 222 -0.51 9.77 -4.36
N PRO A 223 0.63 10.48 -4.55
CA PRO A 223 1.56 10.25 -5.65
C PRO A 223 2.37 8.96 -5.47
N GLY A 224 1.69 7.81 -5.52
CA GLY A 224 2.29 6.50 -5.40
C GLY A 224 2.35 5.72 -6.71
N GLY A 225 3.08 4.60 -6.68
CA GLY A 225 3.24 3.74 -7.83
C GLY A 225 3.79 2.36 -7.48
N MET A 226 4.01 1.54 -8.51
CA MET A 226 4.43 0.16 -8.36
C MET A 226 5.91 0.07 -8.01
N VAL A 227 6.27 -0.88 -7.13
CA VAL A 227 7.68 -1.16 -6.80
C VAL A 227 8.31 -1.98 -7.92
N ASP A 228 9.42 -1.49 -8.47
CA ASP A 228 10.14 -2.21 -9.53
C ASP A 228 10.92 -3.43 -8.99
N PRO A 229 11.16 -4.47 -9.82
CA PRO A 229 11.97 -5.61 -9.40
C PRO A 229 13.37 -5.19 -8.93
N GLY A 230 13.72 -5.54 -7.69
CA GLY A 230 15.01 -5.19 -7.08
C GLY A 230 15.08 -3.77 -6.52
N GLU A 231 14.02 -2.97 -6.67
CA GLU A 231 13.93 -1.64 -6.07
C GLU A 231 13.52 -1.75 -4.59
N THR A 232 14.15 -0.94 -3.73
CA THR A 232 13.70 -0.81 -2.33
C THR A 232 12.47 0.09 -2.27
N VAL A 233 11.59 -0.12 -1.28
CA VAL A 233 10.41 0.75 -1.08
C VAL A 233 10.81 2.22 -0.97
N SER A 234 11.92 2.53 -0.29
CA SER A 234 12.42 3.90 -0.17
C SER A 234 12.88 4.51 -1.48
N ALA A 235 13.46 3.71 -2.40
CA ALA A 235 13.80 4.15 -3.74
C ALA A 235 12.54 4.41 -4.58
N THR A 236 11.55 3.50 -4.53
CA THR A 236 10.25 3.70 -5.19
C THR A 236 9.58 4.98 -4.72
N LEU A 237 9.50 5.22 -3.41
CA LEU A 237 8.87 6.44 -2.86
C LEU A 237 9.54 7.72 -3.38
N ARG A 238 10.88 7.75 -3.45
CA ARG A 238 11.62 8.92 -3.97
C ARG A 238 11.37 9.11 -5.47
N ARG A 239 11.41 8.03 -6.24
CA ARG A 239 11.19 8.05 -7.69
C ARG A 239 9.78 8.52 -8.02
N GLU A 240 8.76 7.85 -7.48
CA GLU A 240 7.34 8.17 -7.72
C GLU A 240 6.99 9.60 -7.30
N PHE A 241 7.45 10.03 -6.12
CA PHE A 241 7.21 11.40 -5.66
C PHE A 241 7.87 12.44 -6.58
N THR A 242 9.11 12.19 -7.04
CA THR A 242 9.80 13.11 -7.95
C THR A 242 9.12 13.18 -9.31
N GLU A 243 8.71 12.03 -9.85
CA GLU A 243 8.06 11.92 -11.16
C GLU A 243 6.69 12.62 -11.17
N GLU A 244 5.86 12.39 -10.14
CA GLU A 244 4.47 12.82 -10.09
C GLU A 244 4.25 14.18 -9.37
N ALA A 245 5.17 14.57 -8.48
CA ALA A 245 5.04 15.77 -7.66
C ALA A 245 6.29 16.68 -7.63
N GLY A 246 7.45 16.22 -8.12
CA GLY A 246 8.72 16.97 -8.08
C GLY A 246 8.85 18.06 -9.15
N ASN A 247 7.99 18.04 -10.16
CA ASN A 247 7.97 18.99 -11.27
C ASN A 247 7.20 20.28 -10.91
N VAL A 248 7.57 20.95 -9.83
CA VAL A 248 6.97 22.23 -9.44
C VAL A 248 7.72 23.35 -10.17
N PRO A 249 7.05 24.16 -11.02
CA PRO A 249 7.71 25.32 -11.63
C PRO A 249 8.24 26.27 -10.54
N PRO A 250 9.37 26.96 -10.77
CA PRO A 250 9.79 28.01 -9.85
C PRO A 250 8.67 29.04 -9.69
N SER A 251 8.45 29.45 -8.44
CA SER A 251 7.47 30.46 -8.02
C SER A 251 7.82 31.84 -8.54
#